data_AF-A0A920HVF8-F1
#
_entry.id   AF-A0A920HVF8-F1
#
_cell.length_a   1.000
_cell.length_b   1.000
_cell.length_c   1.000
_cell.angle_alpha   90.00
_cell.angle_beta   90.00
_cell.angle_gamma   90.00
#
_symmetry.space_group_name_H-M   'P 1'
#
loop_
_entity.id
_entity.type
_entity.pdbx_description
1 polymer ?
#
loop_
_entity_poly.entity_id
_entity_poly.type
_entity_poly.pdbx_seq_one_letter_code
_entity_poly.pdbx_strand_id
1 'polypeptide(L)'
;MIKQKAFTTLDNNELLLSTEDLMICDSKDPLCIAGVFGGLSSAVKSDTKEILLESAYFNPTTIRKTAKRHNLSTDASFRYERGCDPNITIYALKRAALLIQEIAQGTISSKIFDYYPKKINDCKVDLYFENLYNLVGEKIGVGNVKSILNDLDIEILQEDKQKLVLKIPTYRYDVTREIDVIEEILRIYGFNNIAISTNLNSVLPSSSFDYSINNKNLVSNLLSNNGFLEMMNNSLTSSKLNSLDTQIDNEKKY
;
A
#
# COMPACT_ATOMS: atom_id res chain seq x y z
N MET A 1 26.77 -6.69 20.31
CA MET A 1 26.53 -5.45 19.53
C MET A 1 26.79 -5.76 18.07
N ILE A 2 25.75 -5.90 17.25
CA ILE A 2 25.91 -6.07 15.81
C ILE A 2 26.35 -4.70 15.27
N LYS A 3 27.58 -4.59 14.75
CA LYS A 3 28.07 -3.35 14.13
C LYS A 3 27.20 -3.04 12.91
N GLN A 4 26.57 -1.87 12.89
CA GLN A 4 25.92 -1.33 11.69
C GLN A 4 26.99 -1.21 10.59
N LYS A 5 26.77 -1.86 9.44
CA LYS A 5 27.70 -1.81 8.29
C LYS A 5 27.36 -0.56 7.48
N ALA A 6 28.36 0.25 7.13
CA ALA A 6 28.18 1.39 6.26
C ALA A 6 27.98 0.93 4.81
N PHE A 7 27.17 1.66 4.06
CA PHE A 7 26.87 1.41 2.65
C PHE A 7 26.84 2.73 1.88
N THR A 8 27.60 2.81 0.78
CA THR A 8 27.65 3.99 -0.08
C THR A 8 26.71 3.81 -1.26
N THR A 9 25.72 4.69 -1.36
CA THR A 9 24.76 4.71 -2.47
C THR A 9 25.37 5.26 -3.76
N LEU A 10 24.69 5.06 -4.89
CA LEU A 10 25.08 5.63 -6.20
C LEU A 10 25.32 7.15 -6.17
N ASP A 11 24.63 7.88 -5.30
CA ASP A 11 24.75 9.33 -5.17
C ASP A 11 25.88 9.76 -4.22
N ASN A 12 26.79 8.84 -3.86
CA ASN A 12 27.88 9.04 -2.90
C ASN A 12 27.44 9.38 -1.46
N ASN A 13 26.20 9.05 -1.08
CA ASN A 13 25.75 9.19 0.30
C ASN A 13 26.06 7.92 1.10
N GLU A 14 26.56 8.09 2.32
CA GLU A 14 26.84 6.98 3.24
C GLU A 14 25.64 6.73 4.16
N LEU A 15 25.16 5.49 4.16
CA LEU A 15 24.03 5.04 4.98
C LEU A 15 24.50 3.98 5.97
N LEU A 16 23.92 3.99 7.17
CA LEU A 16 24.13 2.95 8.18
C LEU A 16 23.05 1.88 8.04
N LEU A 17 23.44 0.67 7.63
CA LEU A 17 22.49 -0.41 7.43
C LEU A 17 21.89 -0.91 8.74
N SER A 18 20.60 -1.20 8.69
CA SER A 18 19.83 -1.90 9.71
C SER A 18 19.81 -3.41 9.44
N THR A 19 19.65 -4.21 10.48
CA THR A 19 19.42 -5.67 10.35
C THR A 19 18.11 -6.02 9.66
N GLU A 20 17.20 -5.06 9.53
CA GLU A 20 15.93 -5.21 8.82
C GLU A 20 16.01 -4.82 7.33
N ASP A 21 17.15 -4.31 6.87
CA ASP A 21 17.34 -3.96 5.46
C ASP A 21 17.61 -5.23 4.64
N LEU A 22 16.82 -5.43 3.59
CA LEU A 22 17.10 -6.49 2.62
C LEU A 22 18.19 -6.01 1.66
N MET A 23 19.33 -6.69 1.68
CA MET A 23 20.47 -6.38 0.84
C MET A 23 20.67 -7.44 -0.23
N ILE A 24 21.09 -7.02 -1.43
CA ILE A 24 21.65 -7.91 -2.43
C ILE A 24 23.16 -7.85 -2.27
N CYS A 25 23.79 -9.00 -2.07
CA CYS A 25 25.20 -9.11 -1.77
C CYS A 25 25.88 -10.07 -2.73
N ASP A 26 27.15 -9.82 -3.02
CA ASP A 26 28.03 -10.87 -3.52
C ASP A 26 28.61 -11.69 -2.34
N SER A 27 29.62 -12.51 -2.61
CA SER A 27 30.30 -13.33 -1.58
C SER A 27 30.98 -12.54 -0.45
N LYS A 28 31.17 -11.23 -0.61
CA LYS A 28 31.97 -10.37 0.29
C LYS A 28 31.19 -9.13 0.75
N ASP A 29 30.54 -8.43 -0.17
CA ASP A 29 30.02 -7.08 0.05
C ASP A 29 28.59 -6.84 -0.46
N PRO A 30 27.84 -5.94 0.19
CA PRO A 30 26.54 -5.50 -0.28
C PRO A 30 26.68 -4.70 -1.57
N LEU A 31 25.88 -5.03 -2.56
CA LEU A 31 25.84 -4.40 -3.88
C LEU A 31 24.75 -3.33 -3.96
N CYS A 32 23.56 -3.61 -3.41
CA CYS A 32 22.44 -2.66 -3.39
C CYS A 32 21.46 -2.96 -2.26
N ILE A 33 20.67 -1.94 -1.89
CA ILE A 33 19.50 -2.10 -1.04
C ILE A 33 18.37 -2.61 -1.94
N ALA A 34 17.97 -3.87 -1.72
CA ALA A 34 17.07 -4.60 -2.59
C ALA A 34 15.79 -3.80 -2.85
N GLY A 35 15.46 -3.55 -4.13
CA GLY A 35 14.25 -2.82 -4.53
C GLY A 35 14.17 -1.35 -4.10
N VAL A 36 15.24 -0.76 -3.54
CA VAL A 36 15.24 0.64 -3.07
C VAL A 36 16.30 1.46 -3.80
N PHE A 37 17.57 1.08 -3.71
CA PHE A 37 18.67 1.91 -4.21
C PHE A 37 19.94 1.11 -4.52
N GLY A 38 20.60 1.45 -5.63
CA GLY A 38 21.87 0.86 -6.04
C GLY A 38 23.06 1.34 -5.20
N GLY A 39 24.09 0.52 -5.08
CA GLY A 39 25.35 0.90 -4.46
C GLY A 39 26.35 1.43 -5.48
N LEU A 40 27.28 2.27 -5.02
CA LEU A 40 28.32 2.82 -5.89
C LEU A 40 29.29 1.75 -6.43
N SER A 41 29.57 0.72 -5.63
CA SER A 41 30.51 -0.35 -5.98
C SER A 41 30.05 -1.22 -7.14
N SER A 42 28.73 -1.38 -7.31
CA SER A 42 28.09 -2.19 -8.35
C SER A 42 27.55 -1.36 -9.53
N ALA A 43 27.80 -0.05 -9.53
CA ALA A 43 27.33 0.89 -10.54
C ALA A 43 27.93 0.62 -11.92
N VAL A 44 27.11 0.76 -12.97
CA VAL A 44 27.62 0.80 -14.35
C VAL A 44 28.35 2.13 -14.57
N LYS A 45 29.61 2.02 -15.02
CA LYS A 45 30.52 3.13 -15.34
C LYS A 45 30.79 3.20 -16.84
N SER A 46 31.43 4.28 -17.29
CA SER A 46 31.76 4.51 -18.71
C SER A 46 32.66 3.44 -19.34
N ASP A 47 33.45 2.74 -18.54
CA ASP A 47 34.35 1.65 -18.95
C ASP A 47 33.73 0.25 -18.80
N THR A 48 32.46 0.16 -18.41
CA THR A 48 31.77 -1.13 -18.21
C THR A 48 31.52 -1.81 -19.55
N LYS A 49 31.98 -3.06 -19.67
CA LYS A 49 31.83 -3.87 -20.89
C LYS A 49 30.86 -5.03 -20.72
N GLU A 50 30.62 -5.43 -19.48
CA GLU A 50 29.81 -6.58 -19.13
C GLU A 50 28.85 -6.18 -18.02
N ILE A 51 27.59 -6.58 -18.14
CA ILE A 51 26.55 -6.26 -17.18
C ILE A 51 25.81 -7.53 -16.78
N LEU A 52 25.37 -7.58 -15.53
CA LEU A 52 24.41 -8.56 -15.04
C LEU A 52 23.07 -7.86 -14.88
N LEU A 53 22.02 -8.39 -15.52
CA LEU A 53 20.67 -7.86 -15.38
C LEU A 53 19.93 -8.57 -14.26
N GLU A 54 19.36 -7.79 -13.35
CA GLU A 54 18.51 -8.26 -12.26
C GLU A 54 17.06 -7.89 -12.56
N SER A 55 16.14 -8.85 -12.42
CA SER A 55 14.71 -8.61 -12.37
C SER A 55 14.12 -9.45 -11.26
N ALA A 56 13.64 -8.80 -10.20
CA ALA A 56 13.26 -9.44 -8.96
C ALA A 56 11.91 -8.92 -8.46
N TYR A 57 11.31 -9.67 -7.54
CA TYR A 57 10.15 -9.24 -6.77
C TYR A 57 10.51 -9.23 -5.29
N PHE A 58 10.17 -8.15 -4.60
CA PHE A 58 10.42 -7.98 -3.18
C PHE A 58 9.13 -7.77 -2.41
N ASN A 59 9.15 -8.11 -1.12
CA ASN A 59 8.01 -7.88 -0.24
C ASN A 59 7.72 -6.36 -0.10
N PRO A 60 6.52 -5.87 -0.45
CA PRO A 60 6.20 -4.44 -0.41
C PRO A 60 6.38 -3.79 0.96
N THR A 61 6.09 -4.52 2.04
CA THR A 61 6.22 -4.02 3.41
C THR A 61 7.68 -3.81 3.80
N THR A 62 8.55 -4.75 3.43
CA THR A 62 10.00 -4.65 3.68
C THR A 62 10.60 -3.46 2.93
N ILE A 63 10.21 -3.27 1.66
CA ILE A 63 10.66 -2.13 0.85
C ILE A 63 10.20 -0.81 1.49
N ARG A 64 8.91 -0.68 1.84
CA ARG A 64 8.36 0.54 2.46
C ARG A 64 9.09 0.91 3.75
N LYS A 65 9.35 -0.08 4.61
CA LYS A 65 10.07 0.14 5.87
C LYS A 65 11.49 0.64 5.60
N THR A 66 12.18 0.04 4.63
CA THR A 66 13.56 0.37 4.28
C THR A 66 13.69 1.73 3.62
N ALA A 67 12.85 2.02 2.61
CA ALA A 67 12.78 3.31 1.95
C ALA A 67 12.51 4.44 2.94
N LYS A 68 11.51 4.28 3.82
CA LYS A 68 11.19 5.27 4.86
C LYS A 68 12.31 5.43 5.89
N ARG A 69 12.95 4.34 6.33
CA ARG A 69 14.04 4.36 7.31
C ARG A 69 15.24 5.17 6.81
N HIS A 70 15.58 5.00 5.54
CA HIS A 70 16.71 5.70 4.91
C HIS A 70 16.29 7.02 4.22
N ASN A 71 15.01 7.40 4.32
CA ASN A 71 14.43 8.55 3.64
C ASN A 71 14.72 8.59 2.12
N LEU A 72 14.66 7.41 1.49
CA LEU A 72 14.87 7.24 0.05
C LEU A 72 13.51 7.04 -0.64
N SER A 73 13.24 7.83 -1.67
CA SER A 73 12.03 7.70 -2.49
C SER A 73 12.44 7.60 -3.96
N THR A 74 12.56 6.39 -4.47
CA THR A 74 12.89 6.13 -5.88
C THR A 74 11.72 5.59 -6.65
N ASP A 75 11.83 5.65 -7.98
CA ASP A 75 10.90 4.98 -8.88
C ASP A 75 10.78 3.48 -8.60
N ALA A 76 11.87 2.84 -8.19
CA ALA A 76 11.90 1.44 -7.82
C ALA A 76 11.15 1.20 -6.51
N SER A 77 11.51 1.92 -5.44
CA SER A 77 10.87 1.75 -4.13
C SER A 77 9.38 2.04 -4.22
N PHE A 78 8.99 3.11 -4.91
CA PHE A 78 7.59 3.49 -5.12
C PHE A 78 6.75 2.36 -5.73
N ARG A 79 7.28 1.67 -6.74
CA ARG A 79 6.60 0.57 -7.44
C ARG A 79 6.54 -0.69 -6.56
N TYR A 80 7.67 -1.09 -5.99
CA TYR A 80 7.70 -2.29 -5.14
C TYR A 80 6.84 -2.15 -3.88
N GLU A 81 6.76 -0.95 -3.29
CA GLU A 81 5.89 -0.68 -2.13
C GLU A 81 4.39 -0.86 -2.39
N ARG A 82 3.97 -0.75 -3.65
CA ARG A 82 2.57 -0.91 -4.07
C ARG A 82 2.26 -2.30 -4.62
N GLY A 83 3.27 -3.16 -4.72
CA GLY A 83 3.16 -4.47 -5.35
C GLY A 83 3.47 -4.39 -6.84
N CYS A 84 4.46 -5.16 -7.27
CA CYS A 84 4.70 -5.44 -8.69
C CYS A 84 4.22 -6.85 -9.01
N ASP A 85 3.96 -7.14 -10.27
CA ASP A 85 3.61 -8.50 -10.69
C ASP A 85 4.82 -9.44 -10.53
N PRO A 86 4.76 -10.47 -9.67
CA PRO A 86 5.86 -11.41 -9.53
C PRO A 86 6.04 -12.32 -10.75
N ASN A 87 5.01 -12.45 -11.61
CA ASN A 87 5.03 -13.38 -12.74
C ASN A 87 5.60 -12.78 -14.04
N ILE A 88 5.87 -11.47 -14.09
CA ILE A 88 6.45 -10.81 -15.29
C ILE A 88 7.98 -10.68 -15.24
N THR A 89 8.65 -11.08 -14.15
CA THR A 89 10.10 -10.86 -13.95
C THR A 89 10.94 -11.35 -15.12
N ILE A 90 10.73 -12.60 -15.57
CA ILE A 90 11.43 -13.17 -16.73
C ILE A 90 11.10 -12.41 -18.02
N TYR A 91 9.85 -12.00 -18.21
CA TYR A 91 9.42 -11.25 -19.39
C TYR A 91 10.10 -9.88 -19.44
N ALA A 92 10.07 -9.15 -18.32
CA ALA A 92 10.73 -7.85 -18.17
C ALA A 92 12.25 -7.96 -18.37
N LEU A 93 12.89 -8.98 -17.80
CA LEU A 93 14.31 -9.28 -17.98
C LEU A 93 14.68 -9.48 -19.45
N LYS A 94 13.91 -10.34 -20.15
CA LYS A 94 14.11 -10.59 -21.59
C LYS A 94 13.94 -9.32 -22.41
N ARG A 95 12.90 -8.52 -22.11
CA ARG A 95 12.67 -7.26 -22.82
C ARG A 95 13.81 -6.26 -22.62
N ALA A 96 14.31 -6.13 -21.39
CA ALA A 96 15.46 -5.28 -21.09
C ALA A 96 16.73 -5.77 -21.81
N ALA A 97 17.01 -7.07 -21.80
CA ALA A 97 18.16 -7.64 -22.49
C ALA A 97 18.10 -7.39 -24.02
N LEU A 98 16.93 -7.57 -24.64
CA LEU A 98 16.74 -7.31 -26.06
C LEU A 98 16.92 -5.83 -26.42
N LEU A 99 16.43 -4.90 -25.58
CA LEU A 99 16.64 -3.47 -25.78
C LEU A 99 18.12 -3.08 -25.66
N ILE A 100 18.85 -3.66 -24.71
CA ILE A 100 20.30 -3.42 -24.57
C ILE A 100 21.06 -3.97 -25.77
N GLN A 101 20.68 -5.15 -26.27
CA GLN A 101 21.26 -5.71 -27.49
C GLN A 101 20.98 -4.82 -28.71
N GLU A 102 19.78 -4.26 -28.83
CA GLU A 102 19.39 -3.37 -29.92
C GLU A 102 20.16 -2.02 -29.88
N ILE A 103 20.25 -1.41 -28.70
CA ILE A 103 20.78 -0.05 -28.53
C ILE A 103 22.30 -0.05 -28.38
N ALA A 104 22.84 -0.91 -27.51
CA ALA A 104 24.26 -0.97 -27.17
C ALA A 104 25.03 -2.04 -27.95
N GLN A 105 24.35 -2.78 -28.83
CA GLN A 105 24.96 -3.84 -29.66
C GLN A 105 25.65 -4.93 -28.84
N GLY A 106 25.21 -5.12 -27.60
CA GLY A 106 25.70 -6.17 -26.70
C GLY A 106 25.29 -7.57 -27.17
N THR A 107 25.93 -8.59 -26.60
CA THR A 107 25.59 -10.00 -26.85
C THR A 107 25.07 -10.67 -25.59
N ILE A 108 24.05 -11.51 -25.72
CA ILE A 108 23.53 -12.30 -24.59
C ILE A 108 24.48 -13.48 -24.37
N SER A 109 25.25 -13.42 -23.28
CA SER A 109 26.32 -14.38 -23.00
C SER A 109 25.91 -15.56 -22.11
N SER A 110 24.75 -15.49 -21.45
CA SER A 110 24.35 -16.47 -20.43
C SER A 110 22.89 -16.91 -20.54
N LYS A 111 22.59 -18.07 -19.94
CA LYS A 111 21.20 -18.52 -19.73
C LYS A 111 20.58 -17.76 -18.57
N ILE A 112 19.26 -17.59 -18.62
CA ILE A 112 18.49 -17.01 -17.51
C ILE A 112 18.54 -17.97 -16.33
N PHE A 113 18.91 -17.44 -15.17
CA PHE A 113 18.76 -18.11 -13.88
C PHE A 113 17.54 -17.54 -13.17
N ASP A 114 16.56 -18.39 -12.86
CA ASP A 114 15.33 -18.01 -12.15
C ASP A 114 15.23 -18.82 -10.85
N TYR A 115 15.14 -18.10 -9.72
CA TYR A 115 14.98 -18.68 -8.40
C TYR A 115 13.62 -18.28 -7.83
N TYR A 116 12.63 -19.16 -8.01
CA TYR A 116 11.26 -18.91 -7.56
C TYR A 116 10.69 -20.09 -6.74
N PRO A 117 11.19 -20.31 -5.51
CA PRO A 117 10.87 -21.51 -4.73
C PRO A 117 9.41 -21.60 -4.32
N LYS A 118 8.76 -20.44 -4.09
CA LYS A 118 7.34 -20.36 -3.74
C LYS A 118 6.61 -19.50 -4.76
N LYS A 119 6.14 -20.16 -5.83
CA LYS A 119 5.38 -19.49 -6.89
C LYS A 119 4.09 -18.87 -6.35
N ILE A 120 3.85 -17.62 -6.71
CA ILE A 120 2.61 -16.89 -6.40
C ILE A 120 1.70 -17.10 -7.60
N ASN A 121 0.54 -17.72 -7.33
CA ASN A 121 -0.46 -17.98 -8.35
C ASN A 121 -1.58 -16.95 -8.25
N ASP A 122 -2.36 -16.85 -9.34
CA ASP A 122 -3.57 -16.04 -9.38
C ASP A 122 -4.52 -16.39 -8.24
N CYS A 123 -5.20 -15.38 -7.70
CA CYS A 123 -6.15 -15.54 -6.62
C CYS A 123 -7.51 -15.98 -7.19
N LYS A 124 -8.19 -16.91 -6.53
CA LYS A 124 -9.58 -17.26 -6.84
C LYS A 124 -10.52 -16.58 -5.87
N VAL A 125 -11.49 -15.85 -6.40
CA VAL A 125 -12.48 -15.12 -5.60
C VAL A 125 -13.87 -15.46 -6.09
N ASP A 126 -14.76 -15.83 -5.17
CA ASP A 126 -16.17 -16.01 -5.45
C ASP A 126 -16.89 -14.67 -5.26
N LEU A 127 -17.61 -14.21 -6.28
CA LEU A 127 -18.47 -13.02 -6.24
C LEU A 127 -19.93 -13.44 -6.24
N TYR A 128 -20.64 -13.22 -5.14
CA TYR A 128 -22.07 -13.47 -5.01
C TYR A 128 -22.87 -12.23 -5.40
N PHE A 129 -23.84 -12.40 -6.30
CA PHE A 129 -24.66 -11.27 -6.77
C PHE A 129 -25.48 -10.64 -5.63
N GLU A 130 -25.92 -11.44 -4.67
CA GLU A 130 -26.65 -10.94 -3.50
C GLU A 130 -25.78 -9.98 -2.67
N ASN A 131 -24.52 -10.34 -2.39
CA ASN A 131 -23.59 -9.48 -1.65
C ASN A 131 -23.29 -8.20 -2.41
N LEU A 132 -23.08 -8.29 -3.73
CA LEU A 132 -22.90 -7.13 -4.60
C LEU A 132 -24.08 -6.16 -4.47
N TYR A 133 -25.31 -6.64 -4.65
CA TYR A 133 -26.49 -5.76 -4.63
C TYR A 133 -26.80 -5.21 -3.24
N ASN A 134 -26.60 -6.01 -2.19
CA ASN A 134 -26.83 -5.57 -0.81
C ASN A 134 -25.82 -4.48 -0.40
N LEU A 135 -24.56 -4.60 -0.84
CA LEU A 135 -23.53 -3.62 -0.52
C LEU A 135 -23.69 -2.33 -1.34
N VAL A 136 -23.91 -2.46 -2.65
CA VAL A 136 -24.07 -1.30 -3.55
C VAL A 136 -25.39 -0.58 -3.31
N GLY A 137 -26.42 -1.31 -2.88
CA GLY A 137 -27.78 -0.77 -2.74
C GLY A 137 -28.55 -0.68 -4.07
N GLU A 138 -27.98 -1.16 -5.18
CA GLU A 138 -28.57 -1.14 -6.50
C GLU A 138 -28.30 -2.46 -7.25
N LYS A 139 -29.27 -2.88 -8.07
CA LYS A 139 -29.12 -4.06 -8.94
C LYS A 139 -28.42 -3.69 -10.24
N ILE A 140 -27.09 -3.75 -10.24
CA ILE A 140 -26.29 -3.63 -11.46
C ILE A 140 -26.58 -4.84 -12.37
N GLY A 141 -26.88 -4.59 -13.65
CA GLY A 141 -27.14 -5.67 -14.60
C GLY A 141 -25.96 -6.64 -14.74
N VAL A 142 -26.23 -7.95 -14.71
CA VAL A 142 -25.19 -9.01 -14.78
C VAL A 142 -24.30 -8.86 -16.03
N GLY A 143 -24.86 -8.44 -17.16
CA GLY A 143 -24.09 -8.17 -18.38
C GLY A 143 -23.04 -7.06 -18.18
N ASN A 144 -23.42 -5.97 -17.50
CA ASN A 144 -22.51 -4.87 -17.19
C ASN A 144 -21.41 -5.33 -16.23
N VAL A 145 -21.77 -6.08 -15.18
CA VAL A 145 -20.80 -6.65 -14.23
C VAL A 145 -19.73 -7.46 -14.96
N LYS A 146 -20.13 -8.34 -15.88
CA LYS A 146 -19.17 -9.16 -16.64
C LYS A 146 -18.32 -8.33 -17.60
N SER A 147 -18.90 -7.34 -18.27
CA SER A 147 -18.15 -6.44 -19.14
C SER A 147 -17.04 -5.73 -18.36
N ILE A 148 -17.39 -5.16 -17.20
CA ILE A 148 -16.45 -4.48 -16.32
C ILE A 148 -15.33 -5.42 -15.85
N LEU A 149 -15.67 -6.64 -15.42
CA LEU A 149 -14.68 -7.63 -14.99
C LEU A 149 -13.71 -7.99 -16.14
N ASN A 150 -14.22 -8.19 -17.35
CA ASN A 150 -13.40 -8.47 -18.52
C ASN A 150 -12.49 -7.28 -18.90
N ASP A 151 -13.00 -6.05 -18.85
CA ASP A 151 -12.22 -4.83 -19.14
C ASP A 151 -11.10 -4.60 -18.10
N LEU A 152 -11.26 -5.17 -16.90
CA LEU A 152 -10.26 -5.15 -15.84
C LEU A 152 -9.28 -6.35 -15.89
N ASP A 153 -9.36 -7.17 -16.94
CA ASP A 153 -8.66 -8.45 -17.14
C ASP A 153 -8.91 -9.47 -16.01
N ILE A 154 -10.07 -9.41 -15.35
CA ILE A 154 -10.50 -10.39 -14.36
C ILE A 154 -11.24 -11.52 -15.10
N GLU A 155 -10.57 -12.67 -15.20
CA GLU A 155 -11.10 -13.84 -15.91
C GLU A 155 -12.24 -14.50 -15.10
N ILE A 156 -13.37 -14.74 -15.74
CA ILE A 156 -14.49 -15.49 -15.16
C ILE A 156 -14.28 -16.99 -15.46
N LEU A 157 -13.93 -17.76 -14.44
CA LEU A 157 -13.69 -19.21 -14.58
C LEU A 157 -14.99 -20.01 -14.65
N GLN A 158 -15.97 -19.63 -13.84
CA GLN A 158 -17.27 -20.30 -13.76
C GLN A 158 -18.37 -19.27 -13.51
N GLU A 159 -19.53 -19.56 -14.05
CA GLU A 159 -20.73 -18.76 -13.90
C GLU A 159 -21.90 -19.64 -13.45
N ASP A 160 -22.59 -19.18 -12.42
CA ASP A 160 -23.86 -19.72 -11.97
C ASP A 160 -24.87 -18.58 -11.78
N LYS A 161 -26.15 -18.91 -11.57
CA LYS A 161 -27.22 -17.93 -11.35
C LYS A 161 -26.99 -17.07 -10.09
N GLN A 162 -26.24 -17.58 -9.11
CA GLN A 162 -26.02 -16.92 -7.83
C GLN A 162 -24.65 -16.25 -7.71
N LYS A 163 -23.63 -16.74 -8.42
CA LYS A 163 -22.25 -16.29 -8.26
C LYS A 163 -21.38 -16.42 -9.51
N LEU A 164 -20.27 -15.69 -9.51
CA LEU A 164 -19.16 -15.84 -10.45
C LEU A 164 -17.91 -16.32 -9.70
N VAL A 165 -17.17 -17.27 -10.27
CA VAL A 165 -15.85 -17.65 -9.79
C VAL A 165 -14.82 -16.93 -10.63
N LEU A 166 -14.04 -16.05 -10.01
CA LEU A 166 -13.12 -15.14 -10.67
C LEU A 166 -11.68 -15.56 -10.44
N LYS A 167 -10.84 -15.30 -11.43
CA LYS A 167 -9.39 -15.44 -11.34
C LYS A 167 -8.76 -14.06 -11.44
N ILE A 168 -8.25 -13.60 -10.32
CA ILE A 168 -7.61 -12.29 -10.18
C ILE A 168 -6.14 -12.43 -10.56
N PRO A 169 -5.64 -11.66 -11.55
CA PRO A 169 -4.26 -11.74 -11.98
C PRO A 169 -3.31 -11.21 -10.89
N THR A 170 -2.10 -11.77 -10.84
CA THR A 170 -1.11 -11.46 -9.78
C THR A 170 -0.62 -10.01 -9.72
N TYR A 171 -0.80 -9.21 -10.77
CA TYR A 171 -0.46 -7.78 -10.72
C TYR A 171 -1.48 -6.95 -9.92
N ARG A 172 -2.71 -7.45 -9.70
CA ARG A 172 -3.72 -6.82 -8.84
C ARG A 172 -3.54 -7.28 -7.40
N TYR A 173 -2.41 -6.90 -6.81
CA TYR A 173 -1.99 -7.31 -5.47
C TYR A 173 -3.00 -6.93 -4.36
N ASP A 174 -3.80 -5.89 -4.59
CA ASP A 174 -4.80 -5.35 -3.68
C ASP A 174 -6.16 -6.07 -3.75
N VAL A 175 -6.45 -6.81 -4.82
CA VAL A 175 -7.74 -7.49 -5.01
C VAL A 175 -7.63 -8.94 -4.58
N THR A 176 -8.12 -9.26 -3.38
CA THR A 176 -7.96 -10.61 -2.80
C THR A 176 -9.25 -11.21 -2.24
N ARG A 177 -10.29 -10.39 -2.09
CA ARG A 177 -11.57 -10.76 -1.49
C ARG A 177 -12.71 -10.30 -2.38
N GLU A 178 -13.89 -10.88 -2.12
CA GLU A 178 -15.13 -10.49 -2.80
C GLU A 178 -15.39 -8.98 -2.72
N ILE A 179 -15.18 -8.37 -1.54
CA ILE A 179 -15.41 -6.94 -1.34
C ILE A 179 -14.50 -6.05 -2.19
N ASP A 180 -13.27 -6.50 -2.46
CA ASP A 180 -12.32 -5.76 -3.29
C ASP A 180 -12.78 -5.80 -4.75
N VAL A 181 -13.32 -6.93 -5.21
CA VAL A 181 -13.94 -7.04 -6.54
C VAL A 181 -15.19 -6.16 -6.66
N ILE A 182 -16.02 -6.10 -5.61
CA ILE A 182 -17.21 -5.22 -5.60
C ILE A 182 -16.78 -3.75 -5.70
N GLU A 183 -15.71 -3.34 -5.02
CA GLU A 183 -15.15 -1.98 -5.17
C GLU A 183 -14.71 -1.72 -6.61
N GLU A 184 -13.98 -2.65 -7.25
CA GLU A 184 -13.54 -2.50 -8.63
C GLU A 184 -14.74 -2.34 -9.59
N ILE A 185 -15.78 -3.17 -9.42
CA ILE A 185 -17.03 -3.08 -10.19
C ILE A 185 -17.66 -1.70 -10.00
N LEU A 186 -17.79 -1.27 -8.74
CA LEU A 186 -18.45 -0.02 -8.42
C LEU A 186 -17.66 1.20 -8.91
N ARG A 187 -16.32 1.15 -8.85
CA ARG A 187 -15.43 2.21 -9.33
C ARG A 187 -15.60 2.43 -10.83
N ILE A 188 -15.72 1.36 -11.62
CA ILE A 188 -15.93 1.47 -13.08
C ILE A 188 -17.39 1.79 -13.41
N TYR A 189 -18.35 1.22 -12.68
CA TYR A 189 -19.76 1.57 -12.84
C TYR A 189 -20.01 3.05 -12.53
N GLY A 190 -19.28 3.61 -11.57
CA GLY A 190 -19.34 5.00 -11.16
C GLY A 190 -20.30 5.23 -9.99
N PHE A 191 -19.78 5.77 -8.89
CA PHE A 191 -20.56 6.08 -7.68
C PHE A 191 -21.76 7.00 -7.94
N ASN A 192 -21.63 7.92 -8.89
CA ASN A 192 -22.70 8.87 -9.25
C ASN A 192 -23.92 8.19 -9.88
N ASN A 193 -23.76 6.96 -10.38
CA ASN A 193 -24.87 6.20 -10.96
C ASN A 193 -25.72 5.51 -9.89
N ILE A 194 -25.24 5.42 -8.64
CA ILE A 194 -26.03 4.84 -7.55
C ILE A 194 -27.09 5.82 -7.09
N ALA A 195 -28.36 5.39 -7.11
CA ALA A 195 -29.46 6.18 -6.56
C ALA A 195 -29.33 6.37 -5.04
N ILE A 196 -29.31 7.63 -4.58
CA ILE A 196 -29.30 7.95 -3.15
C ILE A 196 -30.73 7.84 -2.61
N SER A 197 -30.95 6.96 -1.62
CA SER A 197 -32.22 6.91 -0.90
C SER A 197 -32.44 8.20 -0.11
N THR A 198 -33.64 8.78 -0.24
CA THR A 198 -34.07 9.94 0.57
C THR A 198 -34.51 9.56 1.99
N ASN A 199 -34.72 8.27 2.26
CA ASN A 199 -35.26 7.78 3.51
C ASN A 199 -34.19 6.99 4.28
N LEU A 200 -33.99 7.38 5.54
CA LEU A 200 -33.17 6.67 6.52
C LEU A 200 -34.06 6.23 7.68
N ASN A 201 -34.21 4.93 7.86
CA ASN A 201 -34.91 4.36 9.00
C ASN A 201 -33.88 3.82 9.99
N SER A 202 -33.74 4.48 11.14
CA SER A 202 -32.94 3.98 12.26
C SER A 202 -33.80 3.88 13.50
N VAL A 203 -33.68 2.76 14.21
CA VAL A 203 -34.26 2.60 15.54
C VAL A 203 -33.18 3.01 16.52
N LEU A 204 -33.33 4.18 17.13
CA LEU A 204 -32.43 4.63 18.17
C LEU A 204 -32.82 3.92 19.48
N PRO A 205 -31.96 3.05 20.06
CA PRO A 205 -32.18 2.60 21.41
C PRO A 205 -32.17 3.83 22.32
N SER A 206 -33.13 3.94 23.24
CA SER A 206 -33.16 5.01 24.23
C SER A 206 -31.96 4.84 25.17
N SER A 207 -30.80 5.41 24.80
CA SER A 207 -29.70 5.56 25.72
C SER A 207 -30.16 6.44 26.87
N SER A 208 -29.82 6.08 28.12
CA SER A 208 -29.86 7.02 29.24
C SER A 208 -29.21 8.32 28.80
N PHE A 209 -29.96 9.43 28.80
CA PHE A 209 -29.48 10.73 28.35
C PHE A 209 -28.10 11.00 28.96
N ASP A 210 -27.08 11.16 28.13
CA ASP A 210 -25.78 11.63 28.58
C ASP A 210 -25.93 13.11 28.97
N TYR A 211 -26.24 13.34 30.24
CA TYR A 211 -26.41 14.68 30.80
C TYR A 211 -25.14 15.52 30.69
N SER A 212 -23.97 14.94 30.38
CA SER A 212 -22.71 15.69 30.29
C SER A 212 -22.72 16.75 29.20
N ILE A 213 -23.33 16.48 28.03
CA ILE A 213 -23.44 17.43 26.92
C ILE A 213 -24.41 18.56 27.31
N ASN A 214 -25.57 18.20 27.85
CA ASN A 214 -26.57 19.19 28.29
C ASN A 214 -26.01 20.08 29.41
N ASN A 215 -25.26 19.50 30.36
CA ASN A 215 -24.63 20.25 31.45
C ASN A 215 -23.52 21.16 30.94
N LYS A 216 -22.68 20.70 30.00
CA LYS A 216 -21.67 21.57 29.35
C LYS A 216 -22.33 22.74 28.63
N ASN A 217 -23.38 22.49 27.86
CA ASN A 217 -24.13 23.54 27.16
C ASN A 217 -24.80 24.51 28.15
N LEU A 218 -25.36 24.01 29.25
CA LEU A 218 -25.97 24.84 30.29
C LEU A 218 -24.94 25.75 30.97
N VAL A 219 -23.77 25.20 31.32
CA VAL A 219 -22.66 25.97 31.90
C VAL A 219 -22.10 26.98 30.89
N SER A 220 -21.87 26.57 29.64
CA SER A 220 -21.39 27.49 28.59
C SER A 220 -22.38 28.64 28.37
N ASN A 221 -23.68 28.35 28.24
CA ASN A 221 -24.72 29.38 28.11
C ASN A 221 -24.79 30.31 29.33
N LEU A 222 -24.66 29.78 30.56
CA LEU A 222 -24.59 30.61 31.76
C LEU A 222 -23.39 31.55 31.73
N LEU A 223 -22.20 31.05 31.37
CA LEU A 223 -20.98 31.85 31.29
C LEU A 223 -21.10 32.92 30.19
N SER A 224 -21.59 32.57 29.00
CA SER A 224 -21.83 33.51 27.92
C SER A 224 -22.84 34.60 28.31
N ASN A 225 -23.94 34.23 28.97
CA ASN A 225 -24.95 35.19 29.45
C ASN A 225 -24.40 36.15 30.51
N ASN A 226 -23.35 35.76 31.24
CA ASN A 226 -22.65 36.60 32.21
C ASN A 226 -21.45 37.36 31.60
N GLY A 227 -21.29 37.37 30.27
CA GLY A 227 -20.28 38.16 29.57
C GLY A 227 -18.92 37.48 29.38
N PHE A 228 -18.81 36.18 29.65
CA PHE A 228 -17.60 35.42 29.32
C PHE A 228 -17.59 35.01 27.83
N LEU A 229 -16.39 34.92 27.25
CA LEU A 229 -16.18 34.49 25.87
C LEU A 229 -15.53 33.10 25.88
N GLU A 230 -16.11 32.18 25.12
CA GLU A 230 -15.54 30.84 24.92
C GLU A 230 -14.36 30.90 23.96
N MET A 231 -13.26 30.23 24.30
CA MET A 231 -12.05 30.13 23.48
C MET A 231 -11.56 28.68 23.45
N MET A 232 -11.25 28.18 22.26
CA MET A 232 -10.60 26.89 22.08
C MET A 232 -9.08 27.05 22.11
N ASN A 233 -8.44 26.50 23.14
CA ASN A 233 -6.98 26.51 23.26
C ASN A 233 -6.35 25.25 22.68
N ASN A 234 -5.05 25.34 22.35
CA ASN A 234 -4.27 24.17 22.00
C ASN A 234 -4.14 23.26 23.23
N SER A 235 -4.33 21.94 23.04
CA SER A 235 -4.08 20.93 24.07
C SER A 235 -2.59 20.79 24.40
N LEU A 236 -1.71 21.27 23.53
CA LEU A 236 -0.27 21.37 23.76
C LEU A 236 0.09 22.71 24.38
N THR A 237 0.54 22.66 25.62
CA THR A 237 1.04 23.80 26.41
C THR A 237 2.55 23.74 26.56
N SER A 238 3.18 24.88 26.88
CA SER A 238 4.61 24.89 27.18
C SER A 238 4.92 24.12 28.46
N SER A 239 6.08 23.48 28.53
CA SER A 239 6.54 22.74 29.72
C SER A 239 6.54 23.58 31.00
N LYS A 240 6.76 24.90 30.86
CA LYS A 240 6.74 25.87 31.97
C LYS A 240 5.33 26.12 32.54
N LEU A 241 4.29 25.97 31.73
CA LEU A 241 2.89 26.09 32.19
C LEU A 241 2.42 24.79 32.86
N ASN A 242 2.89 23.62 32.40
CA ASN A 242 2.52 22.34 32.98
C ASN A 242 2.97 22.15 34.44
N SER A 243 4.05 22.80 34.88
CA SER A 243 4.48 22.74 36.28
C SER A 243 3.53 23.45 37.26
N LEU A 244 2.55 24.21 36.75
CA LEU A 244 1.51 24.86 37.56
C LEU A 244 0.25 23.99 37.70
N ASP A 245 0.08 22.97 36.85
CA ASP A 245 -1.02 22.01 36.89
C ASP A 245 -0.66 20.81 37.78
N THR A 246 -0.94 20.91 39.07
CA THR A 246 -0.69 19.85 40.07
C THR A 246 -1.63 18.64 39.94
N GLN A 247 -2.55 18.63 38.98
CA GLN A 247 -3.54 17.56 38.78
C GLN A 247 -3.19 16.54 37.69
N ILE A 248 -2.18 16.80 36.85
CA ILE A 248 -1.88 15.93 35.69
C ILE A 248 -0.90 14.79 36.02
N ASP A 249 -0.15 14.89 37.13
CA ASP A 249 0.90 13.91 37.48
C ASP A 249 0.39 12.54 37.95
N ASN A 250 -0.92 12.35 38.17
CA ASN A 250 -1.45 11.11 38.77
C ASN A 250 -2.10 10.10 37.81
N GLU A 251 -2.17 10.33 36.49
CA GLU A 251 -2.93 9.42 35.61
C GLU A 251 -2.18 8.75 34.44
N LYS A 252 -0.84 8.81 34.36
CA LYS A 252 -0.14 8.02 33.32
C LYS A 252 1.09 7.27 33.82
N LYS A 253 0.83 6.15 34.49
CA LYS A 253 1.67 4.95 34.45
C LYS A 253 0.79 3.71 34.18
N TYR A 254 0.60 3.39 32.91
CA TYR A 254 0.41 2.03 32.40
C TYR A 254 1.24 1.90 31.13
#